data_AF-A0A7S7SRI9-F1
#
_entry.id   AF-A0A7S7SRI9-F1
#
_cell.length_a   1.000
_cell.length_b   1.000
_cell.length_c   1.000
_cell.angle_alpha   90.00
_cell.angle_beta   90.00
_cell.angle_gamma   90.00
#
_symmetry.space_group_name_H-M   'P 1'
#
loop_
_entity.id
_entity.type
_entity.pdbx_description
1 polymer ?
#
loop_
_entity_poly.entity_id
_entity_poly.type
_entity_poly.pdbx_seq_one_letter_code
_entity_poly.pdbx_strand_id
1 'polypeptide(L)'
;MDDVTFEQMKQAKEYFHATAMTIPGVHGTSIGVKRVNGQPSGHLAICVHLSRKRALSCIPPDEQIPLDVEGFLTDVIEHAPVIPCEAQSERRAVYEDNGKYRPLVGGTKLSAGYSFGTLGCIVRKPDGSCYALSAAHVLGEVGATVYQPAKVKCDEIGVTREVQDCSQMDAAIASLDYYYDAGLAHIREIGAVSGTRDIGREALPLPIAKRGASTGLTRGSVVAIHYSGVAANLERFQDMLFIDGRNDEFVDHGDSGAAIVHPVDAERNLVVGLLWGKAPNANRIGVATPIDRILEAFGVSVLTANDAVRPPGDTLLGRFQAFLGETERGQAYWDAYAHNRIYFRHIFHHVPRLAAMWRRMPVPEMIEAVRQAMLDPDTRIPMRLGAHDTEEVMWDLYEALGKFLQANHRGQLQQQAASFCRLVCGNIGNSWRNALHGIPMPDSDPDLP
;
A
#
# COMPACT_ATOMS: atom_id res chain seq x y z
N MET A 1 -29.08 2.97 -22.64
CA MET A 1 -29.25 4.32 -22.06
C MET A 1 -28.07 5.16 -22.49
N ASP A 2 -28.31 6.27 -23.19
CA ASP A 2 -27.26 7.21 -23.61
C ASP A 2 -26.75 8.06 -22.42
N ASP A 3 -25.70 8.85 -22.65
CA ASP A 3 -25.04 9.63 -21.59
C ASP A 3 -25.95 10.71 -21.02
N VAL A 4 -26.73 11.39 -21.87
CA VAL A 4 -27.66 12.44 -21.44
C VAL A 4 -28.73 11.88 -20.50
N THR A 5 -29.33 10.75 -20.87
CA THR A 5 -30.34 10.06 -20.06
C THR A 5 -29.74 9.55 -18.75
N PHE A 6 -28.47 9.13 -18.76
CA PHE A 6 -27.80 8.71 -17.54
C PHE A 6 -27.47 9.87 -16.59
N GLU A 7 -27.05 11.02 -17.12
CA GLU A 7 -26.90 12.24 -16.32
C GLU A 7 -28.23 12.65 -15.68
N GLN A 8 -29.33 12.58 -16.42
CA GLN A 8 -30.68 12.80 -15.87
C GLN A 8 -31.02 11.81 -14.76
N MET A 9 -30.68 10.53 -14.91
CA MET A 9 -30.86 9.51 -13.88
C MET A 9 -30.05 9.82 -12.61
N LYS A 10 -28.80 10.29 -12.75
CA LYS A 10 -27.98 10.73 -11.61
C LYS A 10 -28.64 11.91 -10.89
N GLN A 11 -29.09 12.93 -11.63
CA GLN A 11 -29.81 14.07 -11.05
C GLN A 11 -31.09 13.65 -10.33
N ALA A 12 -31.88 12.76 -10.92
CA ALA A 12 -33.09 12.20 -10.32
C ALA A 12 -32.78 11.44 -9.01
N LYS A 13 -31.72 10.61 -9.00
CA LYS A 13 -31.24 9.93 -7.78
C LYS A 13 -30.85 10.95 -6.69
N GLU A 14 -30.09 11.99 -7.05
CA GLU A 14 -29.65 12.99 -6.07
C GLU A 14 -30.84 13.79 -5.50
N TYR A 15 -31.78 14.20 -6.36
CA TYR A 15 -32.99 14.90 -5.93
C TYR A 15 -33.82 14.04 -4.97
N PHE A 16 -33.99 12.76 -5.29
CA PHE A 16 -34.74 11.83 -4.44
C PHE A 16 -34.01 11.41 -3.17
N HIS A 17 -32.68 11.49 -3.12
CA HIS A 17 -31.87 10.99 -2.01
C HIS A 17 -32.32 11.56 -0.66
N ALA A 18 -32.49 12.88 -0.54
CA ALA A 18 -32.90 13.50 0.72
C ALA A 18 -34.26 12.99 1.21
N THR A 19 -35.24 12.85 0.31
CA THR A 19 -36.57 12.29 0.62
C THR A 19 -36.46 10.82 1.02
N ALA A 20 -35.70 10.02 0.26
CA ALA A 20 -35.51 8.61 0.54
C ALA A 20 -34.93 8.39 1.95
N MET A 21 -33.96 9.20 2.36
CA MET A 21 -33.34 9.13 3.68
C MET A 21 -34.28 9.50 4.84
N THR A 22 -35.45 10.09 4.58
CA THR A 22 -36.48 10.31 5.61
C THR A 22 -37.37 9.10 5.86
N ILE A 23 -37.36 8.13 4.94
CA ILE A 23 -38.20 6.93 5.02
C ILE A 23 -37.59 5.95 6.04
N PRO A 24 -38.37 5.46 7.03
CA PRO A 24 -37.85 4.61 8.09
C PRO A 24 -37.08 3.39 7.59
N GLY A 25 -35.84 3.26 8.03
CA GLY A 25 -34.96 2.14 7.73
C GLY A 25 -34.16 2.26 6.43
N VAL A 26 -34.42 3.28 5.60
CA VAL A 26 -33.58 3.63 4.44
C VAL A 26 -32.28 4.25 4.93
N HIS A 27 -31.17 3.83 4.34
CA HIS A 27 -29.83 4.31 4.69
C HIS A 27 -28.96 4.67 3.48
N GLY A 28 -29.46 4.51 2.25
CA GLY A 28 -28.74 5.01 1.08
C GLY A 28 -29.48 4.83 -0.24
N THR A 29 -28.92 5.44 -1.29
CA THR A 29 -29.38 5.30 -2.68
C THR A 29 -28.20 5.08 -3.63
N SER A 30 -28.41 4.33 -4.71
CA SER A 30 -27.41 4.09 -5.76
C SER A 30 -28.08 3.95 -7.14
N ILE A 31 -27.29 3.77 -8.19
CA ILE A 31 -27.76 3.37 -9.52
C ILE A 31 -27.20 2.00 -9.85
N GLY A 32 -28.06 1.02 -10.07
CA GLY A 32 -27.66 -0.36 -10.33
C GLY A 32 -28.63 -1.12 -11.21
N VAL A 33 -28.29 -2.36 -11.53
CA VAL A 33 -29.19 -3.23 -12.31
C VAL A 33 -30.31 -3.74 -11.42
N LYS A 34 -31.56 -3.41 -11.77
CA LYS A 34 -32.76 -3.85 -11.05
C LYS A 34 -32.79 -5.37 -10.95
N ARG A 35 -33.20 -5.90 -9.80
CA ARG A 35 -33.38 -7.34 -9.59
C ARG A 35 -34.84 -7.69 -9.36
N VAL A 36 -35.28 -8.78 -9.98
CA VAL A 36 -36.62 -9.35 -9.78
C VAL A 36 -36.43 -10.81 -9.38
N ASN A 37 -36.96 -11.21 -8.22
CA ASN A 37 -36.77 -12.55 -7.67
C ASN A 37 -35.29 -12.99 -7.60
N GLY A 38 -34.41 -12.05 -7.24
CA GLY A 38 -32.97 -12.26 -7.14
C GLY A 38 -32.20 -12.22 -8.46
N GLN A 39 -32.89 -12.17 -9.61
CA GLN A 39 -32.27 -12.17 -10.95
C GLN A 39 -32.14 -10.75 -11.52
N PRO A 40 -31.02 -10.40 -12.18
CA PRO A 40 -30.88 -9.13 -12.89
C PRO A 40 -31.93 -9.00 -14.00
N SER A 41 -32.63 -7.87 -14.06
CA SER A 41 -33.65 -7.60 -15.10
C SER A 41 -33.07 -7.00 -16.39
N GLY A 42 -31.77 -6.66 -16.39
CA GLY A 42 -31.10 -5.95 -17.48
C GLY A 42 -31.42 -4.45 -17.58
N HIS A 43 -32.26 -3.92 -16.68
CA HIS A 43 -32.62 -2.51 -16.65
C HIS A 43 -31.94 -1.81 -15.48
N LEU A 44 -31.39 -0.62 -15.71
CA LEU A 44 -30.90 0.24 -14.63
C LEU A 44 -32.08 0.79 -13.83
N ALA A 45 -31.88 0.91 -12.53
CA ALA A 45 -32.83 1.50 -11.60
C ALA A 45 -32.12 2.35 -10.53
N ILE A 46 -32.87 3.31 -9.98
CA ILE A 46 -32.50 4.00 -8.75
C ILE A 46 -32.76 3.02 -7.60
N CYS A 47 -31.69 2.52 -7.02
CA CYS A 47 -31.76 1.52 -5.95
C CYS A 47 -31.84 2.22 -4.59
N VAL A 48 -32.81 1.85 -3.77
CA VAL A 48 -32.98 2.30 -2.39
C VAL A 48 -32.51 1.20 -1.45
N HIS A 49 -31.55 1.52 -0.60
CA HIS A 49 -30.92 0.60 0.34
C HIS A 49 -31.58 0.76 1.71
N LEU A 50 -32.06 -0.35 2.28
CA LEU A 50 -32.75 -0.32 3.56
C LEU A 50 -32.45 -1.55 4.42
N SER A 51 -32.65 -1.39 5.72
CA SER A 51 -32.27 -2.41 6.71
C SER A 51 -33.14 -3.67 6.65
N ARG A 52 -34.43 -3.53 6.34
CA ARG A 52 -35.39 -4.66 6.31
C ARG A 52 -36.61 -4.38 5.42
N LYS A 53 -36.89 -5.24 4.44
CA LYS A 53 -38.10 -5.16 3.62
C LYS A 53 -39.34 -5.54 4.43
N ARG A 54 -40.45 -4.89 4.09
CA ARG A 54 -41.79 -5.16 4.62
C ARG A 54 -42.72 -5.50 3.46
N ALA A 55 -43.77 -6.27 3.72
CA ALA A 55 -44.83 -6.48 2.74
C ALA A 55 -45.52 -5.14 2.45
N LEU A 56 -45.82 -4.85 1.18
CA LEU A 56 -46.38 -3.55 0.76
C LEU A 56 -47.68 -3.19 1.50
N SER A 57 -48.51 -4.20 1.79
CA SER A 57 -49.75 -4.05 2.58
C SER A 57 -49.54 -3.58 4.02
N CYS A 58 -48.32 -3.68 4.54
CA CYS A 58 -47.95 -3.28 5.89
C CYS A 58 -47.18 -1.96 5.93
N ILE A 59 -47.00 -1.26 4.79
CA ILE A 59 -46.23 -0.02 4.69
C ILE A 59 -47.20 1.16 4.47
N PRO A 60 -47.20 2.17 5.36
CA PRO A 60 -47.93 3.42 5.16
C PRO A 60 -47.65 4.04 3.78
N PRO A 61 -48.64 4.61 3.07
CA PRO A 61 -48.43 5.13 1.71
C PRO A 61 -47.28 6.14 1.56
N ASP A 62 -47.01 6.92 2.59
CA ASP A 62 -45.93 7.91 2.68
C ASP A 62 -44.54 7.30 2.95
N GLU A 63 -44.48 6.05 3.41
CA GLU A 63 -43.24 5.27 3.55
C GLU A 63 -42.96 4.37 2.33
N GLN A 64 -43.87 4.29 1.36
CA GLN A 64 -43.68 3.45 0.18
C GLN A 64 -42.69 4.08 -0.79
N ILE A 65 -41.67 3.31 -1.17
CA ILE A 65 -40.76 3.70 -2.25
C ILE A 65 -41.56 3.74 -3.56
N PRO A 66 -41.57 4.86 -4.29
CA PRO A 66 -42.31 4.97 -5.55
C PRO A 66 -41.74 3.99 -6.58
N LEU A 67 -42.56 3.53 -7.53
CA LEU A 67 -42.13 2.56 -8.56
C LEU A 67 -41.16 3.16 -9.58
N ASP A 68 -41.23 4.48 -9.75
CA ASP A 68 -40.30 5.27 -10.54
C ASP A 68 -40.03 6.62 -9.87
N VAL A 69 -38.89 7.22 -10.19
CA VAL A 69 -38.48 8.56 -9.77
C VAL A 69 -38.08 9.31 -11.04
N GLU A 70 -38.80 10.38 -11.37
CA GLU A 70 -38.57 11.17 -12.59
C GLU A 70 -38.55 10.29 -13.87
N GLY A 71 -39.41 9.25 -13.93
CA GLY A 71 -39.48 8.32 -15.05
C GLY A 71 -38.43 7.20 -15.04
N PHE A 72 -37.54 7.14 -14.06
CA PHE A 72 -36.57 6.06 -13.88
C PHE A 72 -37.08 5.02 -12.90
N LEU A 73 -37.01 3.74 -13.27
CA LEU A 73 -37.41 2.63 -12.39
C LEU A 73 -36.68 2.69 -11.04
N THR A 74 -37.37 2.28 -9.98
CA THR A 74 -36.74 2.06 -8.67
C THR A 74 -36.52 0.58 -8.39
N ASP A 75 -35.57 0.30 -7.50
CA ASP A 75 -35.41 -1.03 -6.89
C ASP A 75 -35.13 -0.91 -5.39
N VAL A 76 -35.38 -1.97 -4.63
CA VAL A 76 -35.16 -1.98 -3.18
C VAL A 76 -34.16 -3.07 -2.83
N ILE A 77 -33.07 -2.69 -2.17
CA ILE A 77 -32.00 -3.58 -1.75
C ILE A 77 -31.99 -3.66 -0.22
N GLU A 78 -32.10 -4.88 0.31
CA GLU A 78 -32.08 -5.12 1.76
C GLU A 78 -30.66 -5.46 2.21
N HIS A 79 -30.11 -4.66 3.11
CA HIS A 79 -28.92 -4.99 3.90
C HIS A 79 -28.75 -4.05 5.09
N ALA A 80 -27.96 -4.44 6.08
CA ALA A 80 -27.58 -3.56 7.18
C ALA A 80 -26.75 -2.36 6.69
N PRO A 81 -26.88 -1.17 7.32
CA PRO A 81 -26.01 -0.04 7.02
C PRO A 81 -24.54 -0.43 7.09
N VAL A 82 -23.74 0.11 6.18
CA VAL A 82 -22.34 -0.27 6.07
C VAL A 82 -21.54 0.27 7.25
N ILE A 83 -20.47 -0.42 7.61
CA ILE A 83 -19.48 0.01 8.59
C ILE A 83 -18.15 0.20 7.87
N PRO A 84 -17.34 1.20 8.26
CA PRO A 84 -15.92 1.15 7.96
C PRO A 84 -15.38 -0.16 8.57
N CYS A 85 -14.49 -0.84 7.86
CA CYS A 85 -13.86 -2.06 8.36
C CYS A 85 -12.80 -1.70 9.42
N GLU A 86 -13.22 -1.10 10.55
CA GLU A 86 -12.30 -0.68 11.60
C GLU A 86 -11.62 -1.87 12.28
N ALA A 87 -10.32 -1.73 12.53
CA ALA A 87 -9.50 -2.75 13.17
C ALA A 87 -9.87 -3.02 14.66
N GLN A 88 -10.83 -2.29 15.24
CA GLN A 88 -11.23 -2.38 16.66
C GLN A 88 -12.42 -3.30 16.93
N SER A 89 -12.96 -3.99 15.93
CA SER A 89 -13.99 -5.00 16.18
C SER A 89 -13.43 -6.11 17.08
N GLU A 90 -14.11 -6.38 18.22
CA GLU A 90 -13.78 -7.49 19.14
C GLU A 90 -13.74 -8.87 18.41
N ARG A 91 -14.26 -8.95 17.19
CA ARG A 91 -14.04 -10.07 16.27
C ARG A 91 -12.73 -9.85 15.53
N ARG A 92 -11.68 -10.52 15.99
CA ARG A 92 -10.48 -10.76 15.18
C ARG A 92 -10.89 -11.47 13.89
N ALA A 93 -10.28 -11.08 12.77
CA ALA A 93 -10.36 -11.87 11.56
C ALA A 93 -9.97 -13.31 11.88
N VAL A 94 -10.72 -14.28 11.33
CA VAL A 94 -10.44 -15.72 11.54
C VAL A 94 -9.05 -16.10 11.02
N TYR A 95 -8.58 -15.36 10.00
CA TYR A 95 -7.28 -15.51 9.39
C TYR A 95 -6.65 -14.15 9.13
N GLU A 96 -5.33 -14.04 9.28
CA GLU A 96 -4.53 -12.86 8.91
C GLU A 96 -3.25 -13.30 8.19
N ASP A 97 -3.01 -12.78 6.99
CA ASP A 97 -1.76 -13.00 6.26
C ASP A 97 -0.60 -12.23 6.91
N ASN A 98 0.06 -12.86 7.87
CA ASN A 98 1.27 -12.36 8.53
C ASN A 98 2.56 -12.72 7.77
N GLY A 99 2.46 -13.05 6.47
CA GLY A 99 3.61 -13.28 5.61
C GLY A 99 4.44 -12.01 5.39
N LYS A 100 5.76 -12.16 5.21
CA LYS A 100 6.67 -11.07 4.83
C LYS A 100 6.91 -11.10 3.32
N TYR A 101 6.63 -9.99 2.65
CA TYR A 101 6.72 -9.88 1.19
C TYR A 101 7.72 -8.79 0.81
N ARG A 102 8.82 -9.19 0.17
CA ARG A 102 9.83 -8.28 -0.40
C ARG A 102 10.21 -8.84 -1.78
N PRO A 103 9.95 -8.13 -2.89
CA PRO A 103 9.28 -6.82 -2.98
C PRO A 103 7.83 -6.83 -2.44
N LEU A 104 7.30 -5.65 -2.15
CA LEU A 104 5.91 -5.49 -1.71
C LEU A 104 4.96 -5.82 -2.87
N VAL A 105 3.86 -6.50 -2.56
CA VAL A 105 2.82 -6.85 -3.54
C VAL A 105 1.44 -6.54 -2.96
N GLY A 106 0.52 -6.10 -3.81
CA GLY A 106 -0.86 -5.84 -3.42
C GLY A 106 -1.54 -7.09 -2.84
N GLY A 107 -2.56 -6.87 -2.03
CA GLY A 107 -3.31 -7.90 -1.32
C GLY A 107 -2.64 -8.45 -0.06
N THR A 108 -1.55 -7.83 0.40
CA THR A 108 -0.80 -8.26 1.59
C THR A 108 -1.07 -7.34 2.78
N LYS A 109 -0.86 -7.86 4.00
CA LYS A 109 -1.14 -7.11 5.22
C LYS A 109 -0.23 -5.89 5.41
N LEU A 110 -0.84 -4.76 5.73
CA LEU A 110 -0.18 -3.57 6.28
C LEU A 110 -0.60 -3.35 7.73
N SER A 111 0.28 -2.70 8.48
CA SER A 111 0.02 -2.24 9.84
C SER A 111 0.48 -0.78 9.99
N ALA A 112 -0.31 0.05 10.67
CA ALA A 112 0.09 1.40 11.11
C ALA A 112 -0.60 1.73 12.45
N GLY A 113 -0.01 2.58 13.29
CA GLY A 113 -0.60 3.01 14.58
C GLY A 113 -1.24 1.87 15.38
N TYR A 114 -2.56 1.86 15.53
CA TYR A 114 -3.37 0.75 16.10
C TYR A 114 -4.12 -0.10 15.07
N SER A 115 -4.12 0.30 13.81
CA SER A 115 -4.84 -0.37 12.73
C SER A 115 -4.00 -1.44 12.02
N PHE A 116 -4.70 -2.31 11.28
CA PHE A 116 -4.14 -3.13 10.22
C PHE A 116 -5.13 -3.20 9.07
N GLY A 117 -4.61 -3.49 7.87
CA GLY A 117 -5.41 -3.59 6.66
C GLY A 117 -4.61 -4.23 5.54
N THR A 118 -4.96 -3.90 4.30
CA THR A 118 -4.40 -4.49 3.10
C THR A 118 -3.70 -3.43 2.25
N LEU A 119 -2.50 -3.76 1.75
CA LEU A 119 -1.86 -3.02 0.67
C LEU A 119 -2.68 -3.20 -0.60
N GLY A 120 -3.27 -2.14 -1.15
CA GLY A 120 -4.09 -2.24 -2.35
C GLY A 120 -3.24 -2.51 -3.58
N CYS A 121 -2.47 -1.52 -3.97
CA CYS A 121 -1.51 -1.61 -5.06
C CYS A 121 -0.39 -0.57 -4.87
N ILE A 122 0.58 -0.61 -5.77
CA ILE A 122 1.61 0.41 -5.86
C ILE A 122 1.13 1.50 -6.81
N VAL A 123 1.26 2.76 -6.39
CA VAL A 123 0.99 3.93 -7.22
C VAL A 123 2.26 4.74 -7.38
N ARG A 124 2.29 5.59 -8.41
CA ARG A 124 3.47 6.36 -8.80
C ARG A 124 3.08 7.81 -9.10
N LYS A 125 3.89 8.75 -8.62
CA LYS A 125 3.78 10.17 -8.94
C LYS A 125 4.51 10.51 -10.25
N PRO A 126 4.25 11.68 -10.87
CA PRO A 126 4.92 12.11 -12.09
C PRO A 126 6.45 12.19 -11.99
N ASP A 127 6.99 12.40 -10.78
CA ASP A 127 8.44 12.39 -10.48
C ASP A 127 9.05 10.96 -10.45
N GLY A 128 8.24 9.94 -10.71
CA GLY A 128 8.64 8.53 -10.69
C GLY A 128 8.71 7.91 -9.28
N SER A 129 8.37 8.65 -8.23
CA SER A 129 8.34 8.12 -6.87
C SER A 129 7.15 7.18 -6.67
N CYS A 130 7.39 6.00 -6.11
CA CYS A 130 6.36 5.00 -5.83
C CYS A 130 5.87 5.08 -4.38
N TYR A 131 4.58 4.77 -4.20
CA TYR A 131 3.89 4.77 -2.92
C TYR A 131 3.02 3.52 -2.77
N ALA A 132 2.83 3.07 -1.54
CA ALA A 132 1.83 2.07 -1.19
C ALA A 132 0.46 2.75 -1.05
N LEU A 133 -0.54 2.31 -1.81
CA LEU A 133 -1.93 2.77 -1.67
C LEU A 133 -2.72 1.83 -0.75
N SER A 134 -3.46 2.38 0.21
CA SER A 134 -4.39 1.65 1.07
C SER A 134 -5.48 2.61 1.58
N ALA A 135 -6.41 2.12 2.41
CA ALA A 135 -7.44 2.97 3.02
C ALA A 135 -6.82 3.96 4.02
N ALA A 136 -7.43 5.14 4.18
CA ALA A 136 -6.98 6.16 5.13
C ALA A 136 -6.98 5.62 6.56
N HIS A 137 -8.07 4.97 6.99
CA HIS A 137 -8.16 4.42 8.35
C HIS A 137 -7.17 3.25 8.60
N VAL A 138 -6.57 2.68 7.55
CA VAL A 138 -5.50 1.67 7.66
C VAL A 138 -4.13 2.33 7.85
N LEU A 139 -3.80 3.35 7.05
CA LEU A 139 -2.50 4.03 7.12
C LEU A 139 -2.43 5.08 8.23
N GLY A 140 -3.57 5.52 8.76
CA GLY A 140 -3.66 6.53 9.80
C GLY A 140 -3.24 7.92 9.30
N GLU A 141 -2.85 8.77 10.23
CA GLU A 141 -2.49 10.17 9.96
C GLU A 141 -1.16 10.31 9.20
N VAL A 142 -0.96 11.47 8.57
CA VAL A 142 0.31 11.83 7.94
C VAL A 142 1.47 11.72 8.94
N GLY A 143 2.55 11.05 8.54
CA GLY A 143 3.71 10.78 9.38
C GLY A 143 3.64 9.47 10.17
N ALA A 144 2.50 8.78 10.19
CA ALA A 144 2.39 7.46 10.82
C ALA A 144 3.35 6.47 10.16
N THR A 145 4.07 5.70 10.97
CA THR A 145 4.95 4.64 10.45
C THR A 145 4.13 3.47 9.95
N VAL A 146 4.46 3.00 8.75
CA VAL A 146 3.77 1.90 8.07
C VAL A 146 4.69 0.69 7.99
N TYR A 147 4.12 -0.48 8.26
CA TYR A 147 4.83 -1.74 8.34
C TYR A 147 4.18 -2.81 7.46
N GLN A 148 5.00 -3.74 6.95
CA GLN A 148 4.57 -4.96 6.29
C GLN A 148 5.32 -6.17 6.88
N PRO A 149 4.63 -7.12 7.54
CA PRO A 149 3.22 -7.10 7.94
C PRO A 149 2.97 -6.51 9.33
N ALA A 150 3.96 -6.52 10.23
CA ALA A 150 3.77 -6.31 11.66
C ALA A 150 4.54 -5.10 12.19
N LYS A 151 4.12 -4.55 13.34
CA LYS A 151 4.71 -3.36 13.98
C LYS A 151 6.05 -3.67 14.66
N VAL A 152 7.03 -4.11 13.86
CA VAL A 152 8.41 -4.34 14.28
C VAL A 152 9.32 -3.50 13.40
N LYS A 153 10.41 -2.98 13.97
CA LYS A 153 11.34 -2.11 13.22
C LYS A 153 11.88 -2.77 11.94
N CYS A 154 11.94 -4.11 11.91
CA CYS A 154 12.35 -4.89 10.75
C CYS A 154 11.33 -4.95 9.61
N ASP A 155 10.09 -4.53 9.85
CA ASP A 155 8.97 -4.62 8.91
C ASP A 155 8.53 -3.25 8.39
N GLU A 156 9.10 -2.16 8.92
CA GLU A 156 8.88 -0.80 8.45
C GLU A 156 9.18 -0.69 6.95
N ILE A 157 8.22 -0.09 6.22
CA ILE A 157 8.29 0.15 4.78
C ILE A 157 8.34 1.64 4.43
N GLY A 158 7.91 2.50 5.34
CA GLY A 158 7.96 3.96 5.19
C GLY A 158 6.93 4.63 6.09
N VAL A 159 6.45 5.81 5.69
CA VAL A 159 5.50 6.59 6.47
C VAL A 159 4.33 7.09 5.61
N THR A 160 3.17 7.26 6.20
CA THR A 160 2.00 7.87 5.55
C THR A 160 2.34 9.30 5.11
N ARG A 161 2.07 9.64 3.85
CA ARG A 161 2.42 10.94 3.26
C ARG A 161 1.21 11.80 2.98
N GLU A 162 0.17 11.21 2.42
CA GLU A 162 -1.08 11.91 2.09
C GLU A 162 -2.26 11.03 2.48
N VAL A 163 -3.30 11.69 2.99
CA VAL A 163 -4.50 11.06 3.53
C VAL A 163 -5.70 11.83 3.03
N GLN A 164 -6.70 11.10 2.57
CA GLN A 164 -7.99 11.62 2.16
C GLN A 164 -9.06 10.77 2.85
N ASP A 165 -9.62 11.35 3.91
CA ASP A 165 -10.65 10.76 4.75
C ASP A 165 -11.83 11.73 4.80
N CYS A 166 -12.77 11.52 3.89
CA CYS A 166 -13.95 12.36 3.71
C CYS A 166 -15.11 11.52 3.17
N SER A 167 -16.30 12.12 3.08
CA SER A 167 -17.50 11.40 2.63
C SER A 167 -17.38 10.81 1.21
N GLN A 168 -16.46 11.30 0.38
CA GLN A 168 -16.28 10.80 -0.98
C GLN A 168 -15.07 9.88 -1.13
N MET A 169 -14.24 9.72 -0.10
CA MET A 169 -13.00 8.97 -0.22
C MET A 169 -12.42 8.57 1.13
N ASP A 170 -12.01 7.31 1.20
CA ASP A 170 -11.20 6.74 2.28
C ASP A 170 -9.96 6.09 1.66
N ALA A 171 -8.90 6.88 1.51
CA ALA A 171 -7.66 6.47 0.87
C ALA A 171 -6.46 7.23 1.43
N ALA A 172 -5.30 6.59 1.44
CA ALA A 172 -4.05 7.21 1.80
C ALA A 172 -2.90 6.56 1.04
N ILE A 173 -1.80 7.30 0.90
CA ILE A 173 -0.56 6.79 0.32
C ILE A 173 0.58 6.88 1.33
N ALA A 174 1.37 5.82 1.43
CA ALA A 174 2.58 5.76 2.24
C ALA A 174 3.82 5.73 1.36
N SER A 175 4.87 6.44 1.78
CA SER A 175 6.15 6.34 1.10
C SER A 175 6.69 4.93 1.20
N LEU A 176 7.38 4.55 0.14
CA LEU A 176 8.17 3.33 0.10
C LEU A 176 9.62 3.80 0.30
N ASP A 177 9.99 3.98 1.57
CA ASP A 177 11.26 4.59 1.91
C ASP A 177 12.41 3.68 1.43
N TYR A 178 13.13 4.19 0.43
CA TYR A 178 14.51 4.02 -0.04
C TYR A 178 15.27 2.67 0.05
N TYR A 179 14.87 1.69 0.86
CA TYR A 179 15.69 0.51 1.18
C TYR A 179 15.30 -0.79 0.47
N TYR A 180 14.23 -0.80 -0.34
CA TYR A 180 13.76 -2.03 -0.98
C TYR A 180 13.25 -1.79 -2.41
N ASP A 181 13.30 -2.85 -3.22
CA ASP A 181 12.50 -3.01 -4.44
C ASP A 181 11.05 -2.61 -4.13
N ALA A 182 10.71 -1.35 -4.46
CA ALA A 182 9.72 -0.54 -3.75
C ALA A 182 8.32 -1.19 -3.71
N GLY A 183 8.01 -1.96 -4.74
CA GLY A 183 6.83 -2.81 -4.83
C GLY A 183 6.64 -3.23 -6.27
N LEU A 184 5.93 -4.32 -6.50
CA LEU A 184 5.61 -4.79 -7.85
C LEU A 184 4.22 -4.32 -8.25
N ALA A 185 4.04 -4.12 -9.56
CA ALA A 185 2.74 -4.03 -10.22
C ALA A 185 2.03 -5.39 -10.22
N HIS A 186 1.77 -5.94 -9.04
CA HIS A 186 1.26 -7.29 -8.86
C HIS A 186 0.40 -7.37 -7.59
N ILE A 187 -0.73 -8.04 -7.69
CA ILE A 187 -1.61 -8.33 -6.56
C ILE A 187 -1.58 -9.84 -6.32
N ARG A 188 -1.26 -10.25 -5.09
CA ARG A 188 -1.12 -11.65 -4.69
C ARG A 188 -2.37 -12.45 -5.08
N GLU A 189 -2.16 -13.64 -5.68
CA GLU A 189 -3.21 -14.55 -6.22
C GLU A 189 -4.09 -14.00 -7.35
N ILE A 190 -3.97 -12.72 -7.72
CA ILE A 190 -4.68 -12.13 -8.86
C ILE A 190 -3.76 -12.02 -10.08
N GLY A 191 -2.53 -11.55 -9.88
CA GLY A 191 -1.54 -11.43 -10.93
C GLY A 191 -1.06 -10.00 -11.16
N ALA A 192 -0.41 -9.82 -12.31
CA ALA A 192 0.15 -8.55 -12.75
C ALA A 192 -0.96 -7.52 -12.99
N VAL A 193 -0.72 -6.28 -12.57
CA VAL A 193 -1.62 -5.14 -12.80
C VAL A 193 -1.32 -4.54 -14.16
N SER A 194 -2.34 -4.39 -15.00
CA SER A 194 -2.19 -3.93 -16.39
C SER A 194 -2.65 -2.50 -16.60
N GLY A 195 -3.32 -1.89 -15.61
CA GLY A 195 -3.84 -0.55 -15.68
C GLY A 195 -5.03 -0.34 -14.75
N THR A 196 -5.83 0.67 -15.06
CA THR A 196 -7.08 0.98 -14.38
C THR A 196 -8.26 0.94 -15.32
N ARG A 197 -9.47 0.87 -14.75
CA ARG A 197 -10.71 1.00 -15.48
C ARG A 197 -11.70 1.81 -14.65
N ASP A 198 -12.21 2.87 -15.25
CA ASP A 198 -13.39 3.58 -14.75
C ASP A 198 -14.65 2.71 -14.97
N ILE A 199 -15.62 2.84 -14.06
CA ILE A 199 -16.85 2.04 -14.05
C ILE A 199 -18.03 2.93 -14.45
N GLY A 200 -18.36 2.89 -15.74
CA GLY A 200 -19.61 3.40 -16.27
C GLY A 200 -20.79 2.42 -16.09
N ARG A 201 -21.99 2.92 -16.37
CA ARG A 201 -23.26 2.18 -16.26
C ARG A 201 -23.33 0.92 -17.13
N GLU A 202 -22.66 0.95 -18.27
CA GLU A 202 -22.61 -0.12 -19.26
C GLU A 202 -21.78 -1.33 -18.79
N ALA A 203 -20.97 -1.14 -17.75
CA ALA A 203 -20.15 -2.18 -17.17
C ALA A 203 -20.93 -3.06 -16.16
N LEU A 204 -22.13 -2.64 -15.72
CA LEU A 204 -22.85 -3.29 -14.61
C LEU A 204 -23.69 -4.51 -15.06
N PRO A 205 -23.67 -5.63 -14.31
CA PRO A 205 -22.77 -5.91 -13.20
C PRO A 205 -21.35 -6.24 -13.68
N LEU A 206 -20.32 -5.62 -13.08
CA LEU A 206 -18.92 -5.82 -13.49
C LEU A 206 -18.29 -6.92 -12.63
N PRO A 207 -17.86 -8.07 -13.19
CA PRO A 207 -17.16 -9.10 -12.43
C PRO A 207 -15.84 -8.57 -11.88
N ILE A 208 -15.58 -8.83 -10.59
CA ILE A 208 -14.36 -8.39 -9.92
C ILE A 208 -13.76 -9.49 -9.04
N ALA A 209 -12.50 -9.28 -8.66
CA ALA A 209 -11.79 -10.03 -7.65
C ALA A 209 -11.04 -9.05 -6.73
N LYS A 210 -10.78 -9.47 -5.50
CA LYS A 210 -9.82 -8.80 -4.63
C LYS A 210 -9.08 -9.83 -3.80
N ARG A 211 -7.85 -9.49 -3.40
CA ARG A 211 -7.12 -10.22 -2.37
C ARG A 211 -7.01 -9.31 -1.15
N GLY A 212 -7.61 -9.74 -0.04
CA GLY A 212 -7.48 -9.06 1.25
C GLY A 212 -6.54 -9.79 2.21
N ALA A 213 -6.01 -9.09 3.20
CA ALA A 213 -5.17 -9.66 4.24
C ALA A 213 -5.92 -10.70 5.10
N SER A 214 -7.25 -10.60 5.17
CA SER A 214 -8.09 -11.43 6.05
C SER A 214 -8.83 -12.53 5.31
N THR A 215 -9.71 -12.20 4.35
CA THR A 215 -10.52 -13.24 3.67
C THR A 215 -9.78 -13.90 2.51
N GLY A 216 -8.65 -13.33 2.14
CA GLY A 216 -7.91 -13.77 0.99
C GLY A 216 -8.53 -13.44 -0.37
N LEU A 217 -8.27 -14.30 -1.37
CA LEU A 217 -8.81 -14.11 -2.72
C LEU A 217 -10.32 -14.38 -2.70
N THR A 218 -11.07 -13.34 -3.01
CA THR A 218 -12.53 -13.39 -3.11
C THR A 218 -12.99 -12.80 -4.42
N ARG A 219 -14.21 -13.15 -4.84
CA ARG A 219 -14.79 -12.75 -6.12
C ARG A 219 -16.21 -12.23 -5.91
N GLY A 220 -16.61 -11.31 -6.76
CA GLY A 220 -17.91 -10.66 -6.68
C GLY A 220 -18.22 -9.91 -7.97
N SER A 221 -19.16 -8.99 -7.88
CA SER A 221 -19.42 -8.02 -8.93
C SER A 221 -19.69 -6.64 -8.33
N VAL A 222 -19.25 -5.59 -9.01
CA VAL A 222 -19.84 -4.25 -8.79
C VAL A 222 -21.23 -4.29 -9.38
N VAL A 223 -22.26 -4.08 -8.57
CA VAL A 223 -23.68 -4.20 -9.00
C VAL A 223 -24.41 -2.86 -9.00
N ALA A 224 -23.85 -1.84 -8.34
CA ALA A 224 -24.31 -0.47 -8.42
C ALA A 224 -23.16 0.53 -8.25
N ILE A 225 -23.36 1.72 -8.79
CA ILE A 225 -22.46 2.90 -8.73
C ILE A 225 -23.22 4.09 -8.13
N HIS A 226 -22.52 5.19 -7.86
CA HIS A 226 -23.10 6.37 -7.23
C HIS A 226 -23.78 6.08 -5.88
N TYR A 227 -23.29 5.07 -5.14
CA TYR A 227 -23.85 4.68 -3.87
C TYR A 227 -23.54 5.73 -2.80
N SER A 228 -24.58 6.34 -2.27
CA SER A 228 -24.50 7.41 -1.27
C SER A 228 -25.44 7.09 -0.12
N GLY A 229 -25.04 7.40 1.11
CA GLY A 229 -25.82 7.00 2.28
C GLY A 229 -25.18 7.39 3.60
N VAL A 230 -25.66 6.75 4.65
CA VAL A 230 -25.20 6.91 6.02
C VAL A 230 -24.76 5.56 6.56
N ALA A 231 -23.51 5.48 6.99
CA ALA A 231 -22.93 4.31 7.64
C ALA A 231 -23.53 4.09 9.04
N ALA A 232 -23.32 2.93 9.65
CA ALA A 232 -23.88 2.61 10.96
C ALA A 232 -23.36 3.52 12.10
N ASN A 233 -22.18 4.11 11.92
CA ASN A 233 -21.60 5.12 12.81
C ASN A 233 -22.13 6.56 12.54
N LEU A 234 -23.14 6.70 11.69
CA LEU A 234 -23.78 7.96 11.27
C LEU A 234 -22.94 8.84 10.33
N GLU A 235 -21.79 8.36 9.87
CA GLU A 235 -20.99 9.08 8.88
C GLU A 235 -21.62 8.98 7.50
N ARG A 236 -21.57 10.09 6.76
CA ARG A 236 -22.08 10.15 5.39
C ARG A 236 -21.01 9.68 4.44
N PHE A 237 -21.41 8.88 3.46
CA PHE A 237 -20.58 8.56 2.30
C PHE A 237 -21.34 8.86 1.01
N GLN A 238 -20.61 9.15 -0.05
CA GLN A 238 -21.16 9.59 -1.33
C GLN A 238 -20.38 8.99 -2.48
N ASP A 239 -21.12 8.67 -3.53
CA ASP A 239 -20.56 8.29 -4.82
C ASP A 239 -19.59 7.07 -4.76
N MET A 240 -20.03 6.00 -4.09
CA MET A 240 -19.25 4.78 -3.90
C MET A 240 -19.65 3.67 -4.87
N LEU A 241 -18.77 2.68 -5.01
CA LEU A 241 -19.07 1.41 -5.65
C LEU A 241 -19.75 0.49 -4.64
N PHE A 242 -20.85 -0.14 -5.04
CA PHE A 242 -21.54 -1.15 -4.23
C PHE A 242 -21.29 -2.55 -4.80
N ILE A 243 -20.73 -3.41 -3.97
CA ILE A 243 -20.21 -4.72 -4.38
C ILE A 243 -21.03 -5.84 -3.76
N ASP A 244 -21.40 -6.81 -4.59
CA ASP A 244 -22.04 -8.06 -4.19
C ASP A 244 -21.08 -9.24 -4.40
N GLY A 245 -20.71 -9.89 -3.30
CA GLY A 245 -19.85 -11.08 -3.26
C GLY A 245 -20.50 -12.33 -3.83
N ARG A 246 -19.65 -13.27 -4.28
CA ARG A 246 -20.06 -14.66 -4.58
C ARG A 246 -19.94 -15.54 -3.33
N ASN A 247 -20.77 -16.59 -3.24
CA ASN A 247 -20.69 -17.62 -2.18
C ASN A 247 -20.77 -17.07 -0.74
N ASP A 248 -21.54 -15.99 -0.53
CA ASP A 248 -21.81 -15.38 0.78
C ASP A 248 -20.60 -14.79 1.55
N GLU A 249 -19.42 -14.73 0.93
CA GLU A 249 -18.23 -14.08 1.50
C GLU A 249 -17.48 -13.26 0.44
N PHE A 250 -17.11 -12.03 0.80
CA PHE A 250 -16.32 -11.13 -0.01
C PHE A 250 -15.34 -10.32 0.84
N VAL A 251 -15.78 -9.71 1.93
CA VAL A 251 -15.02 -8.76 2.74
C VAL A 251 -15.16 -9.07 4.22
N ASP A 252 -14.07 -8.93 4.96
CA ASP A 252 -14.08 -8.85 6.42
C ASP A 252 -13.10 -7.78 6.94
N HIS A 253 -13.08 -7.58 8.25
CA HIS A 253 -12.15 -6.68 8.92
C HIS A 253 -10.70 -7.03 8.57
N GLY A 254 -9.90 -6.04 8.22
CA GLY A 254 -8.52 -6.19 7.73
C GLY A 254 -8.38 -6.25 6.20
N ASP A 255 -9.47 -6.40 5.46
CA ASP A 255 -9.43 -6.29 4.00
C ASP A 255 -9.47 -4.84 3.50
N SER A 256 -9.72 -3.87 4.38
CA SER A 256 -9.64 -2.44 4.06
C SER A 256 -8.37 -2.09 3.32
N GLY A 257 -8.49 -1.28 2.27
CA GLY A 257 -7.40 -0.94 1.38
C GLY A 257 -7.11 -1.99 0.30
N ALA A 258 -7.80 -3.14 0.27
CA ALA A 258 -7.64 -4.08 -0.83
C ALA A 258 -8.09 -3.45 -2.16
N ALA A 259 -7.27 -3.60 -3.20
CA ALA A 259 -7.63 -3.18 -4.54
C ALA A 259 -8.74 -4.09 -5.09
N ILE A 260 -9.79 -3.47 -5.62
CA ILE A 260 -10.82 -4.15 -6.40
C ILE A 260 -10.34 -4.21 -7.84
N VAL A 261 -10.32 -5.40 -8.40
CA VAL A 261 -9.73 -5.68 -9.71
C VAL A 261 -10.77 -6.30 -10.62
N HIS A 262 -10.90 -5.77 -11.82
CA HIS A 262 -11.61 -6.40 -12.92
C HIS A 262 -10.63 -7.26 -13.75
N PRO A 263 -10.71 -8.60 -13.69
CA PRO A 263 -9.94 -9.46 -14.57
C PRO A 263 -10.58 -9.46 -15.97
N VAL A 264 -9.86 -8.92 -16.96
CA VAL A 264 -10.31 -8.88 -18.36
C VAL A 264 -10.08 -10.23 -19.03
N ASP A 265 -8.93 -10.84 -18.77
CA ASP A 265 -8.57 -12.20 -19.16
C ASP A 265 -7.53 -12.77 -18.17
N ALA A 266 -6.84 -13.86 -18.54
CA ALA A 266 -5.86 -14.52 -17.68
C ALA A 266 -4.65 -13.64 -17.33
N GLU A 267 -4.29 -12.68 -18.19
CA GLU A 267 -3.05 -11.89 -18.07
C GLU A 267 -3.33 -10.41 -17.79
N ARG A 268 -4.56 -9.95 -18.04
CA ARG A 268 -4.94 -8.53 -17.91
C ARG A 268 -5.85 -8.26 -16.73
N ASN A 269 -5.32 -7.54 -15.75
CA ASN A 269 -6.04 -7.13 -14.55
C ASN A 269 -6.10 -5.60 -14.45
N LEU A 270 -7.31 -5.04 -14.35
CA LEU A 270 -7.52 -3.60 -14.23
C LEU A 270 -8.02 -3.25 -12.84
N VAL A 271 -7.34 -2.34 -12.14
CA VAL A 271 -7.83 -1.82 -10.86
C VAL A 271 -9.01 -0.90 -11.11
N VAL A 272 -10.09 -1.06 -10.33
CA VAL A 272 -11.33 -0.27 -10.49
C VAL A 272 -11.75 0.47 -9.22
N GLY A 273 -11.23 0.09 -8.07
CA GLY A 273 -11.51 0.79 -6.82
C GLY A 273 -10.68 0.28 -5.65
N LEU A 274 -10.91 0.90 -4.50
CA LEU A 274 -10.24 0.60 -3.23
C LEU A 274 -11.29 0.31 -2.15
N LEU A 275 -11.26 -0.89 -1.58
CA LEU A 275 -12.22 -1.35 -0.58
C LEU A 275 -12.04 -0.60 0.75
N TRP A 276 -13.13 -0.16 1.38
CA TRP A 276 -13.05 0.51 2.69
C TRP A 276 -14.15 0.09 3.68
N GLY A 277 -15.32 -0.30 3.18
CA GLY A 277 -16.48 -0.62 4.02
C GLY A 277 -17.11 -1.97 3.72
N LYS A 278 -17.88 -2.48 4.69
CA LYS A 278 -18.69 -3.70 4.55
C LYS A 278 -20.04 -3.59 5.25
N ALA A 279 -20.97 -4.50 4.96
CA ALA A 279 -22.14 -4.68 5.83
C ALA A 279 -21.78 -5.56 7.06
N PRO A 280 -22.12 -5.15 8.30
CA PRO A 280 -21.63 -5.78 9.54
C PRO A 280 -22.00 -7.26 9.73
N ASN A 281 -23.12 -7.71 9.14
CA ASN A 281 -23.64 -9.08 9.27
C ASN A 281 -23.69 -9.83 7.92
N ALA A 282 -23.09 -9.25 6.88
CA ALA A 282 -23.04 -9.86 5.56
C ALA A 282 -21.65 -9.58 4.97
N ASN A 283 -20.70 -10.47 5.23
CA ASN A 283 -19.36 -10.45 4.61
C ASN A 283 -19.44 -10.47 3.07
N ARG A 284 -20.60 -10.75 2.50
CA ARG A 284 -20.89 -10.65 1.07
C ARG A 284 -20.87 -9.21 0.51
N ILE A 285 -21.24 -8.19 1.29
CA ILE A 285 -21.43 -6.82 0.76
C ILE A 285 -20.22 -5.95 1.08
N GLY A 286 -19.62 -5.39 0.04
CA GLY A 286 -18.48 -4.46 0.14
C GLY A 286 -18.79 -3.09 -0.46
N VAL A 287 -18.07 -2.08 0.03
CA VAL A 287 -18.11 -0.71 -0.49
C VAL A 287 -16.69 -0.27 -0.80
N ALA A 288 -16.50 0.30 -2.00
CA ALA A 288 -15.21 0.75 -2.47
C ALA A 288 -15.27 2.16 -3.06
N THR A 289 -14.18 2.90 -2.89
CA THR A 289 -13.96 4.18 -3.57
C THR A 289 -13.53 3.89 -5.02
N PRO A 290 -14.15 4.51 -6.04
CA PRO A 290 -13.66 4.47 -7.43
C PRO A 290 -12.18 4.86 -7.53
N ILE A 291 -11.42 4.13 -8.36
CA ILE A 291 -9.96 4.31 -8.43
C ILE A 291 -9.57 5.65 -9.04
N ASP A 292 -10.29 6.12 -10.05
CA ASP A 292 -10.06 7.38 -10.74
C ASP A 292 -10.07 8.58 -9.79
N ARG A 293 -11.03 8.64 -8.87
CA ARG A 293 -11.11 9.66 -7.82
C ARG A 293 -9.85 9.70 -6.96
N ILE A 294 -9.33 8.53 -6.59
CA ILE A 294 -8.11 8.41 -5.78
C ILE A 294 -6.90 8.90 -6.59
N LEU A 295 -6.81 8.50 -7.85
CA LEU A 295 -5.70 8.88 -8.73
C LEU A 295 -5.65 10.39 -8.98
N GLU A 296 -6.81 11.00 -9.23
CA GLU A 296 -6.94 12.44 -9.41
C GLU A 296 -6.57 13.21 -8.13
N ALA A 297 -7.12 12.81 -6.99
CA ALA A 297 -6.92 13.51 -5.72
C ALA A 297 -5.46 13.49 -5.24
N PHE A 298 -4.72 12.40 -5.48
CA PHE A 298 -3.31 12.30 -5.12
C PHE A 298 -2.35 12.67 -6.26
N GLY A 299 -2.85 12.90 -7.47
CA GLY A 299 -2.02 13.12 -8.67
C GLY A 299 -1.09 11.95 -8.95
N VAL A 300 -1.60 10.72 -8.89
CA VAL A 300 -0.83 9.47 -9.07
C VAL A 300 -1.40 8.59 -10.17
N SER A 301 -0.57 7.68 -10.70
CA SER A 301 -0.98 6.59 -11.59
C SER A 301 -0.74 5.24 -10.91
N VAL A 302 -1.59 4.24 -11.14
CA VAL A 302 -1.29 2.85 -10.72
C VAL A 302 -0.05 2.34 -11.45
N LEU A 303 0.86 1.69 -10.73
CA LEU A 303 2.01 1.03 -11.33
C LEU A 303 1.53 -0.25 -12.06
N THR A 304 1.92 -0.37 -13.32
CA THR A 304 1.54 -1.47 -14.22
C THR A 304 2.74 -2.33 -14.59
N ALA A 305 2.50 -3.55 -15.06
CA ALA A 305 3.56 -4.47 -15.48
C ALA A 305 4.35 -3.99 -16.71
N ASN A 306 3.79 -3.06 -17.47
CA ASN A 306 4.45 -2.41 -18.61
C ASN A 306 5.28 -1.19 -18.18
N ASP A 307 5.08 -0.70 -16.96
CA ASP A 307 5.93 0.36 -16.45
C ASP A 307 7.34 -0.16 -16.27
N ALA A 308 8.30 0.63 -16.76
CA ALA A 308 9.69 0.37 -16.47
C ALA A 308 9.83 0.23 -14.95
N VAL A 309 10.28 -0.95 -14.50
CA VAL A 309 10.83 -1.10 -13.15
C VAL A 309 11.82 0.05 -13.03
N ARG A 310 11.67 0.88 -11.98
CA ARG A 310 12.59 1.99 -11.73
C ARG A 310 14.00 1.43 -11.96
N PRO A 311 14.77 1.95 -12.94
CA PRO A 311 16.08 1.38 -13.24
C PRO A 311 16.81 1.19 -11.91
N PRO A 312 17.50 0.07 -11.66
CA PRO A 312 18.18 -0.13 -10.38
C PRO A 312 19.01 1.10 -9.99
N GLY A 313 19.68 1.75 -10.96
CA GLY A 313 20.43 3.00 -10.80
C GLY A 313 19.63 4.24 -10.37
N ASP A 314 18.30 4.19 -10.29
CA ASP A 314 17.43 5.24 -9.75
C ASP A 314 16.95 4.94 -8.33
N THR A 315 17.19 3.74 -7.82
CA THR A 315 16.95 3.36 -6.43
C THR A 315 18.21 3.60 -5.60
N LEU A 316 18.10 3.87 -4.29
CA LEU A 316 19.28 3.89 -3.41
C LEU A 316 20.03 2.57 -3.51
N LEU A 317 19.30 1.46 -3.42
CA LEU A 317 19.92 0.14 -3.37
C LEU A 317 20.67 -0.19 -4.66
N GLY A 318 20.11 0.14 -5.82
CA GLY A 318 20.78 -0.07 -7.09
C GLY A 318 21.83 1.01 -7.41
N ARG A 319 21.73 2.24 -6.88
CA ARG A 319 22.86 3.19 -6.86
C ARG A 319 23.99 2.67 -5.98
N PHE A 320 23.67 2.03 -4.86
CA PHE A 320 24.65 1.45 -3.94
C PHE A 320 25.31 0.23 -4.57
N GLN A 321 24.52 -0.63 -5.23
CA GLN A 321 25.03 -1.71 -6.07
C GLN A 321 25.91 -1.18 -7.20
N ALA A 322 25.48 -0.14 -7.93
CA ALA A 322 26.26 0.43 -9.02
C ALA A 322 27.60 1.00 -8.50
N PHE A 323 27.56 1.80 -7.44
CA PHE A 323 28.72 2.36 -6.76
C PHE A 323 29.72 1.28 -6.30
N LEU A 324 29.23 0.24 -5.61
CA LEU A 324 30.09 -0.85 -5.16
C LEU A 324 30.57 -1.74 -6.33
N GLY A 325 29.72 -1.94 -7.33
CA GLY A 325 29.98 -2.79 -8.50
C GLY A 325 31.01 -2.22 -9.48
N GLU A 326 31.48 -0.98 -9.29
CA GLU A 326 32.59 -0.40 -10.07
C GLU A 326 33.91 -1.18 -9.90
N THR A 327 34.04 -2.00 -8.85
CA THR A 327 35.23 -2.78 -8.55
C THR A 327 34.88 -4.21 -8.12
N GLU A 328 35.77 -5.17 -8.38
CA GLU A 328 35.61 -6.55 -7.89
C GLU A 328 35.50 -6.59 -6.35
N ARG A 329 36.29 -5.74 -5.66
CA ARG A 329 36.28 -5.62 -4.20
C ARG A 329 34.93 -5.08 -3.70
N GLY A 330 34.43 -4.00 -4.28
CA GLY A 330 33.15 -3.43 -3.90
C GLY A 330 31.99 -4.37 -4.23
N GLN A 331 32.02 -5.06 -5.38
CA GLN A 331 31.04 -6.08 -5.74
C GLN A 331 30.96 -7.18 -4.66
N ALA A 332 32.10 -7.62 -4.11
CA ALA A 332 32.11 -8.59 -3.01
C ALA A 332 31.44 -8.06 -1.73
N TYR A 333 31.58 -6.77 -1.40
CA TYR A 333 30.85 -6.15 -0.29
C TYR A 333 29.34 -6.07 -0.57
N TRP A 334 28.97 -5.72 -1.80
CA TRP A 334 27.58 -5.70 -2.23
C TRP A 334 26.94 -7.08 -2.11
N ASP A 335 27.59 -8.13 -2.63
CA ASP A 335 27.06 -9.49 -2.59
C ASP A 335 26.91 -9.98 -1.14
N ALA A 336 27.90 -9.69 -0.28
CA ALA A 336 27.82 -10.00 1.14
C ALA A 336 26.66 -9.27 1.84
N TYR A 337 26.47 -7.98 1.55
CA TYR A 337 25.34 -7.21 2.09
C TYR A 337 24.01 -7.72 1.55
N ALA A 338 23.84 -7.84 0.24
CA ALA A 338 22.60 -8.25 -0.41
C ALA A 338 22.12 -9.62 0.09
N HIS A 339 23.05 -10.58 0.25
CA HIS A 339 22.75 -11.91 0.77
C HIS A 339 22.38 -11.91 2.26
N ASN A 340 22.88 -10.95 3.04
CA ASN A 340 22.70 -10.91 4.50
C ASN A 340 21.84 -9.73 4.98
N ARG A 341 21.22 -8.94 4.11
CA ARG A 341 20.54 -7.67 4.47
C ARG A 341 19.44 -7.84 5.51
N ILE A 342 18.65 -8.92 5.42
CA ILE A 342 17.60 -9.25 6.39
C ILE A 342 18.22 -9.59 7.74
N TYR A 343 19.32 -10.35 7.72
CA TYR A 343 20.08 -10.72 8.91
C TYR A 343 20.67 -9.48 9.59
N PHE A 344 21.32 -8.59 8.84
CA PHE A 344 21.83 -7.31 9.37
C PHE A 344 20.73 -6.47 10.03
N ARG A 345 19.61 -6.26 9.33
CA ARG A 345 18.46 -5.54 9.89
C ARG A 345 17.99 -6.19 11.20
N HIS A 346 17.92 -7.52 11.25
CA HIS A 346 17.51 -8.22 12.44
C HIS A 346 18.49 -8.03 13.61
N ILE A 347 19.80 -8.19 13.39
CA ILE A 347 20.77 -8.17 14.49
C ILE A 347 20.97 -6.77 15.08
N PHE A 348 20.89 -5.71 14.26
CA PHE A 348 21.01 -4.33 14.77
C PHE A 348 19.79 -3.89 15.59
N HIS A 349 18.64 -4.55 15.43
CA HIS A 349 17.42 -4.23 16.19
C HIS A 349 17.12 -5.20 17.33
N HIS A 350 17.47 -6.48 17.21
CA HIS A 350 17.05 -7.52 18.15
C HIS A 350 18.17 -8.05 19.05
N VAL A 351 19.44 -7.73 18.79
CA VAL A 351 20.54 -8.12 19.68
C VAL A 351 20.82 -6.95 20.63
N PRO A 352 20.51 -7.07 21.95
CA PRO A 352 20.54 -5.92 22.86
C PRO A 352 21.87 -5.17 22.87
N ARG A 353 22.98 -5.91 22.84
CA ARG A 353 24.34 -5.33 22.83
C ARG A 353 24.64 -4.55 21.55
N LEU A 354 24.32 -5.12 20.39
CA LEU A 354 24.50 -4.43 19.11
C LEU A 354 23.55 -3.25 18.97
N ALA A 355 22.28 -3.39 19.39
CA ALA A 355 21.30 -2.32 19.36
C ALA A 355 21.65 -1.16 20.31
N ALA A 356 22.28 -1.45 21.46
CA ALA A 356 22.77 -0.43 22.39
C ALA A 356 23.97 0.33 21.81
N MET A 357 24.91 -0.37 21.19
CA MET A 357 26.01 0.26 20.47
C MET A 357 25.48 1.10 19.30
N TRP A 358 24.65 0.52 18.43
CA TRP A 358 24.10 1.18 17.24
C TRP A 358 23.40 2.51 17.58
N ARG A 359 22.70 2.57 18.72
CA ARG A 359 22.07 3.80 19.24
C ARG A 359 23.05 4.88 19.70
N ARG A 360 24.31 4.54 19.98
CA ARG A 360 25.38 5.46 20.40
C ARG A 360 26.26 5.91 19.23
N MET A 361 26.13 5.28 18.06
CA MET A 361 26.87 5.64 16.87
C MET A 361 26.18 6.80 16.14
N PRO A 362 26.92 7.64 15.41
CA PRO A 362 26.37 8.69 14.55
C PRO A 362 25.78 8.10 13.26
N VAL A 363 24.74 7.26 13.41
CA VAL A 363 24.11 6.52 12.30
C VAL A 363 23.56 7.45 11.21
N PRO A 364 22.86 8.56 11.53
CA PRO A 364 22.42 9.50 10.49
C PRO A 364 23.58 10.03 9.65
N GLU A 365 24.70 10.39 10.28
CA GLU A 365 25.89 10.92 9.62
C GLU A 365 26.61 9.83 8.81
N MET A 366 26.64 8.59 9.29
CA MET A 366 27.14 7.45 8.51
C MET A 366 26.32 7.22 7.24
N ILE A 367 24.99 7.22 7.37
CA ILE A 367 24.08 7.06 6.23
C ILE A 367 24.28 8.19 5.23
N GLU A 368 24.41 9.42 5.72
CA GLU A 368 24.64 10.59 4.87
C GLU A 368 25.99 10.52 4.15
N ALA A 369 27.07 10.11 4.83
CA ALA A 369 28.39 9.95 4.22
C ALA A 369 28.37 8.92 3.08
N VAL A 370 27.69 7.78 3.28
CA VAL A 370 27.50 6.76 2.22
C VAL A 370 26.59 7.29 1.11
N ARG A 371 25.53 8.02 1.43
CA ARG A 371 24.62 8.62 0.45
C ARG A 371 25.36 9.60 -0.46
N GLN A 372 26.23 10.45 0.08
CA GLN A 372 27.06 11.37 -0.70
C GLN A 372 28.02 10.60 -1.61
N ALA A 373 28.66 9.54 -1.11
CA ALA A 373 29.53 8.67 -1.91
C ALA A 373 28.80 8.03 -3.11
N MET A 374 27.53 7.66 -2.94
CA MET A 374 26.72 7.09 -4.00
C MET A 374 26.27 8.10 -5.06
N LEU A 375 26.21 9.39 -4.69
CA LEU A 375 25.90 10.47 -5.63
C LEU A 375 27.16 10.96 -6.35
N ASP A 376 28.28 11.00 -5.64
CA ASP A 376 29.59 11.39 -6.14
C ASP A 376 30.68 10.52 -5.46
N PRO A 377 31.16 9.46 -6.14
CA PRO A 377 32.21 8.57 -5.60
C PRO A 377 33.54 9.28 -5.31
N ASP A 378 33.76 10.49 -5.84
CA ASP A 378 34.95 11.28 -5.59
C ASP A 378 34.86 12.10 -4.28
N THR A 379 33.70 12.08 -3.62
CA THR A 379 33.53 12.57 -2.25
C THR A 379 34.52 11.89 -1.30
N ARG A 380 35.10 12.65 -0.38
CA ARG A 380 36.06 12.14 0.60
C ARG A 380 35.37 11.41 1.74
N ILE A 381 35.99 10.33 2.21
CA ILE A 381 35.64 9.71 3.48
C ILE A 381 35.89 10.74 4.59
N PRO A 382 34.87 11.17 5.34
CA PRO A 382 35.02 12.28 6.28
C PRO A 382 35.92 11.89 7.45
N MET A 383 36.71 12.82 7.96
CA MET A 383 37.49 12.61 9.20
C MET A 383 36.59 12.51 10.43
N ARG A 384 35.41 13.14 10.39
CA ARG A 384 34.44 13.16 11.49
C ARG A 384 33.04 12.85 11.00
N LEU A 385 32.30 12.09 11.80
CA LEU A 385 30.86 11.83 11.63
C LEU A 385 30.13 12.58 12.74
N GLY A 386 29.70 13.81 12.42
CA GLY A 386 29.14 14.73 13.41
C GLY A 386 30.17 15.08 14.49
N ALA A 387 29.86 14.79 15.74
CA ALA A 387 30.76 15.03 16.86
C ALA A 387 31.82 13.92 17.05
N HIS A 388 31.77 12.83 16.29
CA HIS A 388 32.63 11.66 16.48
C HIS A 388 33.77 11.58 15.47
N ASP A 389 34.89 10.99 15.87
CA ASP A 389 35.97 10.64 14.94
C ASP A 389 35.57 9.41 14.10
N THR A 390 35.78 9.47 12.79
CA THR A 390 35.37 8.38 11.89
C THR A 390 36.13 7.09 12.19
N GLU A 391 37.42 7.17 12.54
CA GLU A 391 38.22 5.99 12.83
C GLU A 391 37.70 5.27 14.07
N GLU A 392 37.40 6.01 15.13
CA GLU A 392 36.81 5.47 16.37
C GLU A 392 35.47 4.78 16.10
N VAL A 393 34.59 5.43 15.32
CA VAL A 393 33.28 4.87 14.95
C VAL A 393 33.43 3.55 14.18
N MET A 394 34.37 3.49 13.24
CA MET A 394 34.61 2.26 12.47
C MET A 394 35.25 1.15 13.29
N TRP A 395 36.11 1.49 14.26
CA TRP A 395 36.69 0.51 15.18
C TRP A 395 35.65 -0.08 16.14
N ASP A 396 34.77 0.76 16.68
CA ASP A 396 33.65 0.30 17.51
C ASP A 396 32.74 -0.67 16.74
N LEU A 397 32.44 -0.33 15.48
CA LEU A 397 31.65 -1.18 14.58
C LEU A 397 32.35 -2.52 14.35
N TYR A 398 33.65 -2.48 14.04
CA TYR A 398 34.49 -3.64 13.78
C TYR A 398 34.50 -4.60 14.98
N GLU A 399 34.75 -4.09 16.19
CA GLU A 399 34.80 -4.92 17.38
C GLU A 399 33.46 -5.58 17.69
N ALA A 400 32.38 -4.81 17.63
CA ALA A 400 31.07 -5.29 18.02
C ALA A 400 30.51 -6.31 17.02
N LEU A 401 30.56 -6.00 15.71
CA LEU A 401 30.18 -6.95 14.67
C LEU A 401 31.10 -8.17 14.69
N GLY A 402 32.41 -7.98 14.86
CA GLY A 402 33.39 -9.05 14.90
C GLY A 402 33.06 -10.08 15.99
N LYS A 403 32.93 -9.62 17.24
CA LYS A 403 32.59 -10.48 18.39
C LYS A 403 31.25 -11.21 18.19
N PHE A 404 30.26 -10.51 17.67
CA PHE A 404 28.92 -11.08 17.45
C PHE A 404 28.90 -12.12 16.32
N LEU A 405 29.45 -11.80 15.15
CA LEU A 405 29.46 -12.67 13.99
C LEU A 405 30.29 -13.94 14.25
N GLN A 406 31.40 -13.81 14.98
CA GLN A 406 32.20 -14.95 15.43
C GLN A 406 31.38 -15.89 16.33
N ALA A 407 30.71 -15.34 17.35
CA ALA A 407 29.90 -16.12 18.28
C ALA A 407 28.71 -16.82 17.61
N ASN A 408 28.27 -16.36 16.44
CA ASN A 408 27.18 -16.93 15.66
C ASN A 408 27.66 -17.73 14.43
N HIS A 409 28.93 -18.13 14.40
CA HIS A 409 29.53 -18.94 13.33
C HIS A 409 29.38 -18.33 11.91
N ARG A 410 29.39 -17.00 11.79
CA ARG A 410 29.30 -16.27 10.51
C ARG A 410 30.67 -15.83 10.00
N GLY A 411 31.60 -16.78 9.86
CA GLY A 411 33.02 -16.50 9.56
C GLY A 411 33.26 -15.68 8.28
N GLN A 412 32.60 -16.01 7.17
CA GLN A 412 32.73 -15.23 5.93
C GLN A 412 32.21 -13.79 6.09
N LEU A 413 31.07 -13.62 6.76
CA LEU A 413 30.48 -12.29 6.99
C LEU A 413 31.34 -11.45 7.93
N GLN A 414 31.94 -12.08 8.94
CA GLN A 414 32.91 -11.45 9.84
C GLN A 414 34.11 -10.93 9.06
N GLN A 415 34.68 -11.74 8.17
CA GLN A 415 35.83 -11.35 7.34
C GLN A 415 35.48 -10.18 6.41
N GLN A 416 34.28 -10.18 5.81
CA GLN A 416 33.83 -9.09 4.94
C GLN A 416 33.61 -7.79 5.72
N ALA A 417 32.91 -7.84 6.87
CA ALA A 417 32.73 -6.68 7.73
C ALA A 417 34.09 -6.11 8.22
N ALA A 418 35.01 -7.00 8.58
CA ALA A 418 36.38 -6.66 8.96
C ALA A 418 37.16 -5.96 7.85
N SER A 419 37.08 -6.50 6.63
CA SER A 419 37.69 -5.95 5.44
C SER A 419 37.17 -4.54 5.15
N PHE A 420 35.85 -4.36 5.19
CA PHE A 420 35.21 -3.07 4.96
C PHE A 420 35.64 -2.01 5.99
N CYS A 421 35.63 -2.34 7.29
CA CYS A 421 36.04 -1.37 8.32
C CYS A 421 37.49 -0.91 8.13
N ARG A 422 38.41 -1.85 7.84
CA ARG A 422 39.81 -1.51 7.55
C ARG A 422 39.97 -0.65 6.31
N LEU A 423 39.18 -0.90 5.27
CA LEU A 423 39.21 -0.10 4.05
C LEU A 423 38.81 1.36 4.35
N VAL A 424 37.76 1.56 5.14
CA VAL A 424 37.34 2.91 5.53
C VAL A 424 38.41 3.60 6.37
N CYS A 425 38.89 2.96 7.44
CA CYS A 425 39.94 3.52 8.32
C CYS A 425 41.21 3.88 7.55
N GLY A 426 41.68 3.02 6.65
CA GLY A 426 42.90 3.23 5.87
C GLY A 426 42.78 4.29 4.77
N ASN A 427 41.59 4.83 4.52
CA ASN A 427 41.33 5.80 3.46
C ASN A 427 40.57 7.05 3.94
N ILE A 428 40.52 7.31 5.25
CA ILE A 428 39.96 8.55 5.78
C ILE A 428 40.66 9.75 5.13
N GLY A 429 39.88 10.69 4.59
CA GLY A 429 40.39 11.86 3.87
C GLY A 429 40.65 11.64 2.36
N ASN A 430 40.68 10.38 1.89
CA ASN A 430 40.70 10.03 0.47
C ASN A 430 39.28 9.88 -0.10
N SER A 431 39.14 9.86 -1.42
CA SER A 431 37.84 9.60 -2.05
C SER A 431 37.39 8.15 -1.85
N TRP A 432 36.07 7.94 -1.84
CA TRP A 432 35.49 6.60 -1.82
C TRP A 432 35.90 5.77 -3.04
N ARG A 433 36.02 6.40 -4.22
CA ARG A 433 36.61 5.80 -5.42
C ARG A 433 38.00 5.23 -5.15
N ASN A 434 38.93 6.03 -4.61
CA ASN A 434 40.29 5.58 -4.32
C ASN A 434 40.31 4.44 -3.29
N ALA A 435 39.43 4.49 -2.28
CA ALA A 435 39.34 3.43 -1.29
C ALA A 435 38.92 2.09 -1.91
N LEU A 436 37.92 2.10 -2.81
CA LEU A 436 37.39 0.90 -3.47
C LEU A 436 38.34 0.34 -4.53
N HIS A 437 38.91 1.20 -5.38
CA HIS A 437 39.88 0.80 -6.41
C HIS A 437 41.25 0.41 -5.82
N GLY A 438 41.51 0.77 -4.56
CA GLY A 438 42.84 0.77 -3.96
C GLY A 438 43.61 2.02 -4.40
N ILE A 439 44.45 2.55 -3.51
CA ILE A 439 45.31 3.69 -3.83
C ILE A 439 46.28 3.27 -4.96
N PRO A 440 46.28 3.89 -6.15
CA PRO A 440 47.50 3.98 -6.92
C PRO A 440 48.43 4.85 -6.08
N MET A 441 49.50 4.27 -5.55
CA MET A 441 50.53 5.05 -4.86
C MET A 441 50.88 6.23 -5.78
N PRO A 442 50.83 7.50 -5.32
CA PRO A 442 51.43 8.56 -6.11
C PRO A 442 52.87 8.13 -6.37
N ASP A 443 53.28 8.15 -7.65
CA ASP A 443 54.66 7.88 -8.04
C ASP A 443 55.56 8.64 -7.06
N SER A 444 56.39 7.90 -6.33
CA SER A 444 57.36 8.48 -5.43
C SER A 444 58.20 9.45 -6.25
N ASP A 445 58.02 10.75 -6.00
CA ASP A 445 58.90 11.78 -6.52
C ASP A 445 60.31 11.46 -6.00
N PRO A 446 61.27 11.12 -6.87
CA PRO A 446 62.61 10.73 -6.44
C PRO A 446 63.42 11.92 -5.89
N ASP A 447 62.88 13.15 -5.91
CA ASP A 447 63.58 14.38 -5.56
C ASP A 447 62.91 15.21 -4.44
N LEU A 448 62.38 14.56 -3.40
CA LEU A 448 62.13 15.23 -2.11
C LEU A 448 63.19 14.80 -1.06
N PRO A 449 63.84 15.77 -0.39
CA PRO A 449 65.15 15.62 0.25
C PRO A 449 65.22 14.70 1.48
#